data_AF-U1MYY4-F1
#
_entry.id   AF-U1MYY4-F1
#
_cell.length_a   1.000
_cell.length_b   1.000
_cell.length_c   1.000
_cell.angle_alpha   90.00
_cell.angle_beta   90.00
_cell.angle_gamma   90.00
#
_symmetry.space_group_name_H-M   'P 1'
#
loop_
_entity.id
_entity.type
_entity.pdbx_description
1 polymer ?
#
loop_
_entity_poly.entity_id
_entity_poly.type
_entity_poly.pdbx_seq_one_letter_code
_entity_poly.pdbx_strand_id
1 'polypeptide(L)' 'MKKVEHSDSIYQQIRERATSMNRKHQQELGTSILIHDIAMELHCSDELVLESLEFAA' A
#
# COMPACT_ATOMS: atom_id res chain seq x y z
N MET A 1 -22.71 0.60 -16.63
CA MET A 1 -21.56 -0.23 -16.18
C MET A 1 -20.35 0.68 -16.03
N LYS A 2 -19.99 1.09 -14.80
CA LYS A 2 -18.83 1.94 -14.48
C LYS A 2 -18.35 1.69 -13.03
N LYS A 3 -18.08 0.44 -12.67
CA LYS A 3 -17.56 0.10 -11.33
C LYS A 3 -16.14 -0.44 -11.32
N VAL A 4 -15.55 -0.72 -12.49
CA VAL A 4 -14.28 -1.44 -12.60
C VAL A 4 -13.07 -0.49 -12.56
N GLU A 5 -13.20 0.76 -13.01
CA GLU A 5 -12.04 1.67 -13.11
C GLU A 5 -11.60 2.29 -11.76
N HIS A 6 -12.49 2.38 -10.78
CA HIS A 6 -12.17 3.05 -9.50
C HIS A 6 -11.44 2.13 -8.51
N SER A 7 -11.74 0.83 -8.51
CA SER A 7 -11.05 -0.14 -7.66
C SER A 7 -9.59 -0.25 -8.05
N ASP A 8 -9.30 -0.40 -9.34
CA ASP A 8 -7.94 -0.58 -9.85
C ASP A 8 -7.06 0.64 -9.52
N SER A 9 -7.65 1.84 -9.55
CA SER A 9 -6.96 3.08 -9.15
C SER A 9 -6.61 3.11 -7.66
N ILE A 10 -7.49 2.63 -6.78
CA ILE A 10 -7.25 2.61 -5.33
C ILE A 10 -6.15 1.60 -4.98
N TYR A 11 -6.24 0.37 -5.50
CA TYR A 11 -5.20 -0.65 -5.28
C TYR A 11 -3.83 -0.18 -5.80
N GLN A 12 -3.79 0.47 -6.97
CA GLN A 12 -2.56 1.04 -7.50
C GLN A 12 -2.00 2.15 -6.62
N GLN A 13 -2.85 3.10 -6.16
CA GLN A 13 -2.42 4.19 -5.29
C GLN A 13 -1.87 3.69 -3.95
N ILE A 14 -2.54 2.70 -3.34
CA ILE A 14 -2.08 2.10 -2.09
C ILE A 14 -0.73 1.42 -2.30
N ARG A 15 -0.57 0.64 -3.36
CA ARG A 15 0.71 -0.01 -3.69
C ARG A 15 1.85 0.98 -3.89
N GLU A 16 1.64 2.03 -4.68
CA GLU A 16 2.67 3.04 -4.95
C GLU A 16 3.10 3.74 -3.66
N ARG A 17 2.13 4.12 -2.81
CA ARG A 17 2.40 4.77 -1.53
C ARG A 17 3.07 3.83 -0.54
N ALA A 18 2.57 2.60 -0.38
CA ALA A 18 3.15 1.58 0.49
C ALA A 18 4.60 1.28 0.12
N THR A 19 4.90 1.15 -1.18
CA THR A 19 6.26 0.93 -1.70
C THR A 19 7.17 2.12 -1.40
N SER A 20 6.68 3.34 -1.61
CA SER A 20 7.41 4.57 -1.30
C SER A 20 7.71 4.69 0.19
N MET A 21 6.72 4.44 1.05
CA MET A 21 6.86 4.45 2.50
C MET A 21 7.87 3.40 2.97
N ASN A 22 7.79 2.17 2.47
CA ASN A 22 8.74 1.12 2.83
C ASN A 22 10.16 1.48 2.40
N ARG A 23 10.34 2.03 1.19
CA ARG A 23 11.66 2.47 0.71
C ARG A 23 12.22 3.57 1.59
N LYS A 24 11.41 4.56 1.98
CA LYS A 24 11.82 5.63 2.88
C LYS A 24 12.22 5.07 4.25
N HIS A 25 11.40 4.20 4.83
CA HIS A 25 11.66 3.56 6.11
C HIS A 25 12.96 2.73 6.08
N GLN A 26 13.22 2.00 5.00
CA GLN A 26 14.47 1.27 4.79
C GLN A 26 15.68 2.21 4.71
N GLN A 27 15.55 3.38 4.10
CA GLN A 27 16.64 4.36 4.03
C GLN A 27 16.94 5.02 5.38
N GLU A 28 15.90 5.26 6.19
CA GLU A 28 16.03 5.95 7.48
C GLU A 28 16.40 5.01 8.63
N LEU A 29 15.82 3.81 8.65
CA LEU A 29 15.88 2.87 9.78
C LEU A 29 16.49 1.51 9.42
N GLY A 30 16.83 1.26 8.14
CA GLY A 30 17.45 0.01 7.71
C GLY A 30 16.56 -1.22 7.80
N THR A 31 15.26 -1.03 8.08
CA THR A 31 14.27 -2.11 8.25
C THR A 31 13.07 -1.88 7.33
N SER A 32 12.26 -2.91 7.12
CA SER A 32 11.00 -2.76 6.38
C SER A 32 9.91 -2.23 7.30
N ILE A 33 9.08 -1.33 6.78
CA ILE A 33 7.93 -0.79 7.52
C ILE A 33 6.89 -1.88 7.75
N LEU A 34 6.17 -1.82 8.87
CA LEU A 34 5.06 -2.72 9.14
C LEU A 34 3.86 -2.38 8.26
N ILE A 35 3.13 -3.40 7.81
CA ILE A 35 1.88 -3.23 7.05
C ILE A 35 0.87 -2.39 7.84
N HIS A 36 0.77 -2.62 9.14
CA HIS A 36 -0.11 -1.87 10.02
C HIS A 36 0.17 -0.36 10.01
N ASP A 37 1.45 0.03 10.05
CA ASP A 37 1.85 1.45 10.03
C ASP A 37 1.52 2.09 8.67
N ILE A 38 1.66 1.34 7.57
CA ILE A 38 1.21 1.78 6.25
C ILE A 38 -0.31 2.00 6.25
N ALA A 39 -1.07 1.04 6.78
CA ALA A 39 -2.53 1.11 6.82
C ALA A 39 -3.03 2.30 7.63
N MET A 40 -2.40 2.57 8.79
CA MET A 40 -2.71 3.75 9.60
C MET A 40 -2.47 5.07 8.86
N GLU A 41 -1.33 5.21 8.18
CA GLU A 41 -0.97 6.41 7.42
C GLU A 41 -1.88 6.62 6.19
N LEU A 42 -2.26 5.53 5.53
CA LEU A 42 -3.13 5.57 4.34
C LEU A 42 -4.62 5.58 4.68
N HIS A 43 -4.97 5.55 5.98
CA HIS A 43 -6.34 5.49 6.48
C HIS A 43 -7.16 4.34 5.85
N CYS A 44 -6.54 3.17 5.73
CA CYS A 44 -7.17 1.95 5.24
C CYS A 44 -6.93 0.76 6.19
N SER A 45 -7.38 -0.43 5.81
CA SER A 45 -7.16 -1.64 6.59
C SER A 45 -5.91 -2.38 6.14
N ASP A 46 -5.31 -3.13 7.05
CA ASP A 46 -4.14 -3.98 6.78
C ASP A 46 -4.42 -4.95 5.61
N GLU A 47 -5.64 -5.52 5.54
CA GLU A 47 -6.05 -6.41 4.46
C GLU A 47 -6.02 -5.70 3.10
N LEU A 48 -6.48 -4.45 3.03
CA LEU A 48 -6.48 -3.71 1.77
C LEU A 48 -5.05 -3.41 1.29
N VAL A 49 -4.12 -3.16 2.21
CA VAL A 49 -2.70 -3.00 1.88
C VAL A 49 -2.12 -4.32 1.36
N LEU A 50 -2.40 -5.44 2.04
CA LEU A 50 -1.94 -6.77 1.62
C LEU A 50 -2.47 -7.13 0.23
N GLU A 51 -3.77 -7.00 0.01
CA GLU A 51 -4.39 -7.22 -1.31
C GLU A 51 -3.69 -6.34 -2.38
N SER A 52 -3.47 -5.06 -2.10
CA SER A 52 -2.83 -4.13 -3.05
C SER A 52 -1.40 -4.54 -3.43
N LEU A 53 -0.67 -5.18 -2.52
CA LEU A 53 0.70 -5.65 -2.73
C LEU A 53 0.75 -7.02 -3.42
N GLU A 54 -0.18 -7.93 -3.13
CA GLU A 54 -0.25 -9.26 -3.74
C GLU A 54 -0.60 -9.22 -5.23
N PHE A 55 -1.47 -8.30 -5.66
CA PHE A 55 -1.85 -8.15 -7.07
C PHE A 55 -0.71 -7.68 -8.02
N ALA A 56 0.49 -7.40 -7.49
CA ALA A 56 1.65 -6.97 -8.28
C ALA A 56 2.69 -8.08 -8.55
N ALA A 57 2.47 -9.30 -8.04
CA ALA A 57 3.31 -10.48 -8.26
C ALA A 57 2.76 -11.38 -9.37
#